data_AF-A0A7K2N2M5-F1
#
_entry.id   AF-A0A7K2N2M5-F1
#
_cell.length_a   1.000
_cell.length_b   1.000
_cell.length_c   1.000
_cell.angle_alpha   90.00
_cell.angle_beta   90.00
_cell.angle_gamma   90.00
#
_symmetry.space_group_name_H-M   'P 1'
#
loop_
_entity.id
_entity.type
_entity.pdbx_description
1 polymer ?
#
loop_
_entity_poly.entity_id
_entity_poly.type
_entity_poly.pdbx_seq_one_letter_code
_entity_poly.pdbx_strand_id
1 'polypeptide(L)' 'VTTVAWYTAFAWFKLAVILEGIHYRYTLGQTVGRGFDRIGDLVPVFIEHGLTTLQKG' A
#
# COMPACT_ATOMS: atom_id res chain seq x y z
N VAL A 1 -8.67 -8.62 -24.10
CA VAL A 1 -8.46 -8.83 -22.65
C VAL A 1 -8.28 -7.47 -22.02
N THR A 2 -9.14 -7.11 -21.07
CA THR A 2 -9.22 -5.77 -20.46
C THR A 2 -8.03 -5.52 -19.52
N THR A 3 -7.10 -4.66 -19.93
CA THR A 3 -5.87 -4.30 -19.18
C THR A 3 -6.13 -3.53 -17.89
N VAL A 4 -7.37 -3.10 -17.64
CA VAL A 4 -7.78 -2.30 -16.49
C VAL A 4 -7.49 -3.03 -15.16
N ALA A 5 -7.79 -4.33 -15.04
CA ALA A 5 -7.52 -5.09 -13.82
C ALA A 5 -6.02 -5.11 -13.45
N TRP A 6 -5.16 -5.21 -14.46
CA TRP A 6 -3.71 -5.14 -14.29
C TRP A 6 -3.26 -3.76 -13.81
N TYR A 7 -3.75 -2.67 -14.44
CA TYR A 7 -3.41 -1.30 -14.02
C TYR A 7 -3.90 -1.01 -12.60
N THR A 8 -5.08 -1.52 -12.22
CA THR A 8 -5.60 -1.37 -10.85
C THR A 8 -4.72 -2.11 -9.85
N ALA A 9 -4.34 -3.35 -10.11
CA ALA A 9 -3.44 -4.11 -9.23
C ALA A 9 -2.06 -3.43 -9.09
N PHE A 10 -1.51 -2.91 -10.19
CA PHE A 10 -0.26 -2.17 -10.18
C PHE A 10 -0.37 -0.86 -9.36
N ALA A 11 -1.49 -0.16 -9.43
CA ALA A 11 -1.73 1.05 -8.63
C ALA A 11 -1.78 0.72 -7.13
N TRP A 12 -2.46 -0.36 -6.73
CA TRP A 12 -2.48 -0.83 -5.34
C TRP A 12 -1.08 -1.21 -4.83
N PHE A 13 -0.31 -1.95 -5.64
CA PHE A 13 1.08 -2.28 -5.31
C PHE A 13 1.94 -1.03 -5.12
N LYS A 14 1.83 -0.04 -6.01
CA LYS A 14 2.58 1.21 -5.91
C LYS A 14 2.25 1.97 -4.62
N LEU A 15 0.99 2.00 -4.21
CA LEU A 15 0.58 2.64 -2.96
C LEU A 15 1.15 1.91 -1.73
N ALA A 16 1.12 0.58 -1.71
CA ALA A 16 1.69 -0.22 -0.62
C ALA A 16 3.20 0.06 -0.43
N VAL A 17 3.97 0.11 -1.53
CA VAL A 17 5.41 0.42 -1.48
C VAL A 17 5.67 1.83 -0.93
N ILE A 18 4.86 2.81 -1.29
CA ILE A 18 5.01 4.19 -0.78
C ILE A 18 4.73 4.25 0.72
N LEU A 19 3.65 3.59 1.18
CA LEU A 19 3.29 3.54 2.60
C LEU A 19 4.35 2.82 3.44
N GLU A 20 4.89 1.71 2.93
CA GLU A 20 6.00 0.99 3.59
C GLU A 20 7.26 1.87 3.69
N GLY A 21 7.60 2.60 2.63
CA GLY A 21 8.74 3.54 2.68
C GLY A 21 8.53 4.69 3.67
N ILE A 22 7.29 5.12 3.89
CA ILE A 22 6.93 6.10 4.92
C ILE A 22 7.06 5.47 6.31
N HIS A 23 6.55 4.26 6.50
CA HIS A 23 6.65 3.52 7.77
C HIS A 23 8.11 3.23 8.13
N TYR A 24 8.94 2.84 7.16
CA TYR A 24 10.37 2.62 7.37
C TYR A 24 11.13 3.89 7.82
N ARG A 25 10.81 5.07 7.26
CA ARG A 25 11.38 6.33 7.77
C ARG A 25 10.84 6.71 9.15
N TYR A 26 9.61 6.32 9.46
CA TYR A 26 9.03 6.49 10.79
C TYR A 26 9.73 5.62 11.84
N THR A 27 9.97 4.33 11.56
CA THR A 27 10.67 3.42 12.48
C THR A 27 12.12 3.84 12.74
N LEU A 28 12.74 4.53 11.77
CA LEU A 28 14.06 5.17 11.91
C LEU A 28 14.02 6.52 12.65
N GLY A 29 12.86 6.97 13.14
CA GLY A 29 12.70 8.24 13.86
C GLY A 29 12.82 9.49 12.98
N GLN A 30 12.79 9.34 11.65
CA GLN A 30 12.95 10.46 10.70
C GLN A 30 11.64 11.14 10.32
N THR A 31 10.48 10.60 10.70
CA THR A 31 9.18 11.26 10.56
C THR A 31 8.52 11.42 11.93
N VAL A 32 8.11 12.66 12.25
CA VAL A 32 7.56 13.03 13.56
C VAL A 32 6.11 13.51 13.35
N GLY A 33 5.13 12.80 13.93
CA GLY A 33 3.72 13.17 13.85
C GLY A 33 2.78 12.06 14.32
N ARG A 34 1.68 12.43 15.00
CA ARG A 34 0.63 11.47 15.42
C ARG A 34 -0.03 10.84 14.18
N GLY A 35 -0.10 9.52 14.10
CA GLY A 35 -0.78 8.78 13.02
C GLY A 35 0.14 8.01 12.07
N PHE A 36 1.46 8.21 12.10
CA PHE A 36 2.43 7.45 11.30
C PHE A 36 2.72 6.05 11.85
N ASP A 37 2.42 5.83 13.13
CA ASP A 37 2.38 4.52 13.78
C ASP A 37 1.38 3.58 13.10
N ARG A 38 0.20 4.10 12.72
CA ARG A 38 -0.89 3.32 12.11
C ARG A 38 -0.78 3.15 10.60
N ILE A 39 0.17 3.82 9.95
CA ILE A 39 0.37 3.71 8.50
C ILE A 39 0.93 2.34 8.12
N GLY A 40 1.80 1.76 8.96
CA GLY A 40 2.31 0.39 8.76
C GLY A 40 1.18 -0.64 8.79
N ASP A 41 0.22 -0.49 9.70
CA ASP A 41 -0.94 -1.39 9.83
C ASP A 41 -1.88 -1.36 8.61
N LEU A 42 -1.85 -0.28 7.83
CA LEU A 42 -2.67 -0.13 6.63
C LEU A 42 -2.05 -0.85 5.42
N VAL A 43 -0.71 -0.94 5.32
CA VAL A 43 -0.01 -1.59 4.19
C VAL A 43 -0.58 -2.98 3.82
N PRO A 44 -0.75 -3.93 4.76
CA PRO A 44 -1.28 -5.26 4.42
C PRO A 44 -2.73 -5.21 3.88
N VAL A 45 -3.56 -4.29 4.39
CA VAL A 45 -4.94 -4.10 3.93
C VAL A 45 -4.98 -3.65 2.47
N PHE A 46 -4.12 -2.70 2.08
CA PHE A 46 -4.04 -2.23 0.68
C PHE A 46 -3.57 -3.34 -0.28
N ILE A 47 -2.64 -4.21 0.14
CA ILE A 47 -2.20 -5.35 -0.68
C ILE A 47 -3.31 -6.38 -0.87
N GLU A 48 -4.03 -6.72 0.20
CA GLU A 48 -5.13 -7.70 0.15
C GLU A 48 -6.29 -7.23 -0.75
N HIS A 49 -6.62 -5.94 -0.68
CA HIS A 49 -7.61 -5.32 -1.58
C HIS A 49 -7.14 -5.29 -3.05
N GLY A 50 -5.87 -4.98 -3.31
CA GLY A 50 -5.30 -5.03 -4.65
C GLY A 50 -5.34 -6.44 -5.27
N LEU A 51 -5.00 -7.47 -4.47
CA LEU A 51 -5.02 -8.87 -4.88
C LEU A 51 -6.44 -9.36 -5.17
N THR A 52 -7.40 -9.02 -4.30
CA THR A 52 -8.82 -9.36 -4.48
C THR A 52 -9.39 -8.72 -5.74
N THR A 53 -8.97 -7.48 -6.05
CA THR A 53 -9.41 -6.78 -7.26
C THR A 53 -8.84 -7.43 -8.53
N LEU A 54 -7.60 -7.91 -8.49
CA LEU A 54 -6.97 -8.63 -9.59
C LEU A 54 -7.62 -10.00 -9.86
N GLN A 55 -8.07 -10.70 -8.82
CA GLN A 55 -8.72 -12.02 -8.94
C GLN A 55 -10.16 -11.96 -9.45
N LYS A 56 -10.84 -10.82 -9.33
CA LYS A 56 -12.23 -10.63 -9.76
C LYS A 56 -12.37 -10.04 -11.18
N GLY A 57 -11.30 -9.53 -11.77
CA GLY A 57 -11.28 -8.92 -13.11
C GLY A 57 -10.90 -9.91 -14.21
#